data_AF-A0A933CUV0-F1
#
_entry.id   AF-A0A933CUV0-F1
#
_cell.length_a   1.000
_cell.length_b   1.000
_cell.length_c   1.000
_cell.angle_alpha   90.00
_cell.angle_beta   90.00
_cell.angle_gamma   90.00
#
_symmetry.space_group_name_H-M   'P 1'
#
loop_
_entity.id
_entity.type
_entity.pdbx_description
1 polymer ?
#
loop_
_entity_poly.entity_id
_entity_poly.type
_entity_poly.pdbx_seq_one_letter_code
_entity_poly.pdbx_strand_id
1 'polypeptide(L)'
;MSRILHVIAWGALALTAVVIPVRAQQPPFATTKVEGTDNVYVFRYRNSQAMFVVTSAGVIATDPIGYGRPEAVTAYIDEVKKVTTQPIRRRRSFSRWTLYL
;
A
#
# COMPACT_ATOMS: atom_id res chain seq x y z
N MET A 1 -62.63 25.29 13.66
CA MET A 1 -61.61 25.41 12.59
C MET A 1 -60.21 25.63 13.16
N SER A 2 -59.58 24.64 13.79
CA SER A 2 -58.18 24.77 14.28
C SER A 2 -57.43 23.44 14.49
N ARG A 3 -58.06 22.29 14.16
CA ARG A 3 -57.46 20.96 14.39
C ARG A 3 -56.87 20.32 13.13
N ILE A 4 -57.20 20.85 11.96
CA ILE A 4 -56.74 20.32 10.65
C ILE A 4 -55.40 20.97 10.23
N LEU A 5 -55.04 22.12 10.80
CA LEU A 5 -53.78 22.82 10.51
C LEU A 5 -52.53 22.20 11.15
N HIS A 6 -52.69 21.32 12.15
CA HIS A 6 -51.54 20.74 12.87
C HIS A 6 -51.05 19.42 12.26
N VAL A 7 -51.82 18.79 11.35
CA VAL A 7 -51.44 17.51 10.76
C VAL A 7 -50.43 17.69 9.61
N ILE A 8 -50.41 18.87 8.98
CA ILE A 8 -49.53 19.16 7.84
C ILE A 8 -48.13 19.63 8.30
N ALA A 9 -47.99 20.09 9.56
CA ALA A 9 -46.74 20.64 10.08
C ALA A 9 -45.74 19.59 10.61
N TRP A 10 -46.12 18.31 10.71
CA TRP A 10 -45.26 17.25 11.27
C TRP A 10 -44.68 16.26 10.25
N GLY A 11 -45.03 16.38 8.97
CA GLY A 11 -44.63 15.40 7.94
C GLY A 11 -43.32 15.69 7.22
N ALA A 12 -42.73 16.87 7.40
CA ALA A 12 -41.62 17.35 6.58
C ALA A 12 -40.31 17.47 7.36
N LEU A 13 -39.92 16.43 8.11
CA LEU A 13 -38.62 16.46 8.78
C LEU A 13 -38.06 15.05 9.05
N ALA A 14 -37.67 14.31 8.01
CA ALA A 14 -36.64 13.27 8.14
C ALA A 14 -36.29 12.67 6.77
N LEU A 15 -35.52 13.40 5.96
CA LEU A 15 -34.80 12.82 4.83
C LEU A 15 -33.39 13.40 4.79
N THR A 16 -32.66 13.25 5.90
CA THR A 16 -31.22 13.41 5.94
C THR A 16 -30.59 12.02 5.93
N ALA A 17 -30.35 11.50 4.72
CA ALA A 17 -29.53 10.32 4.55
C ALA A 17 -28.11 10.64 5.08
N VAL A 18 -27.75 10.03 6.21
CA VAL A 18 -26.38 10.07 6.74
C VAL A 18 -25.50 9.27 5.77
N VAL A 19 -24.77 9.97 4.90
CA VAL A 19 -23.73 9.36 4.08
C VAL A 19 -22.53 9.10 5.00
N ILE A 20 -22.36 7.85 5.44
CA ILE A 20 -21.14 7.42 6.11
C ILE A 20 -20.05 7.31 5.03
N PRO A 21 -18.96 8.10 5.09
CA PRO A 21 -17.84 7.89 4.19
C PRO A 21 -17.22 6.53 4.51
N VAL A 22 -17.42 5.55 3.64
CA VAL A 22 -16.64 4.32 3.64
C VAL A 22 -15.20 4.73 3.33
N ARG A 23 -14.35 4.79 4.36
CA ARG A 23 -12.92 4.92 4.16
C ARG A 23 -12.43 3.62 3.54
N ALA A 24 -12.08 3.68 2.25
CA ALA A 24 -11.40 2.58 1.59
C ALA A 24 -10.15 2.23 2.42
N GLN A 25 -10.11 1.01 2.93
CA GLN A 25 -8.99 0.50 3.71
C GLN A 25 -7.78 0.44 2.76
N GLN A 26 -6.79 1.30 2.99
CA GLN A 26 -5.61 1.34 2.12
C GLN A 26 -4.96 -0.05 2.09
N PRO A 27 -4.56 -0.53 0.90
CA PRO A 27 -3.91 -1.83 0.76
C PRO A 27 -2.73 -1.96 1.73
N PRO A 28 -2.54 -3.13 2.37
CA PRO A 28 -1.47 -3.33 3.34
C PRO A 28 -0.07 -3.14 2.73
N PHE A 29 0.03 -3.28 1.41
CA PHE A 29 1.21 -2.96 0.62
C PHE A 29 0.83 -2.33 -0.71
N ALA A 30 1.75 -1.57 -1.30
CA ALA A 30 1.61 -1.11 -2.68
C ALA A 30 2.96 -0.88 -3.33
N THR A 31 3.05 -1.25 -4.61
CA THR A 31 4.22 -1.01 -5.44
C THR A 31 3.92 0.12 -6.40
N THR A 32 4.76 1.14 -6.43
CA THR A 32 4.67 2.23 -7.40
C THR A 32 6.01 2.42 -8.09
N LYS A 33 5.98 2.54 -9.42
CA LYS A 33 7.16 2.97 -10.18
C LYS A 33 7.41 4.45 -9.88
N VAL A 34 8.67 4.81 -9.69
CA VAL A 34 9.06 6.21 -9.52
C VAL A 34 9.06 6.89 -10.88
N GLU A 35 8.22 7.91 -11.04
CA GLU A 35 8.13 8.68 -12.28
C GLU A 35 9.46 9.39 -12.59
N GLY A 36 9.85 9.44 -13.87
CA GLY A 36 11.12 10.04 -14.29
C GLY A 36 12.38 9.20 -14.01
N THR A 37 12.23 7.93 -13.62
CA THR A 37 13.36 7.02 -13.41
C THR A 37 13.20 5.72 -14.20
N ASP A 38 14.33 5.19 -14.66
CA ASP A 38 14.38 3.90 -15.32
C ASP A 38 14.39 2.78 -14.28
N ASN A 39 13.27 2.07 -14.22
CA ASN A 39 13.12 0.81 -13.50
C ASN A 39 13.33 0.90 -11.97
N VAL A 40 13.09 2.07 -11.37
CA VAL A 40 13.07 2.23 -9.91
C VAL A 40 11.63 2.08 -9.42
N TYR A 41 11.48 1.24 -8.39
CA TYR A 41 10.20 0.93 -7.78
C TYR A 41 10.27 1.14 -6.28
N VAL A 42 9.18 1.67 -5.76
CA VAL A 42 8.94 1.87 -4.34
C VAL A 42 7.89 0.85 -3.90
N PHE A 43 8.23 0.06 -2.89
CA PHE A 43 7.31 -0.85 -2.22
C PHE A 43 6.98 -0.29 -0.84
N ARG A 44 5.72 0.07 -0.60
CA ARG A 44 5.24 0.44 0.74
C ARG A 44 4.63 -0.79 1.39
N TYR A 45 4.92 -0.99 2.67
CA TYR A 45 4.26 -1.96 3.52
C TYR A 45 3.92 -1.28 4.85
N ARG A 46 2.64 -0.99 5.07
CA ARG A 46 2.16 -0.17 6.20
C ARG A 46 2.94 1.15 6.31
N ASN A 47 3.66 1.37 7.40
CA ASN A 47 4.44 2.57 7.70
C ASN A 47 5.92 2.48 7.24
N SER A 48 6.28 1.44 6.50
CA SER A 48 7.65 1.20 6.04
C SER A 48 7.70 1.28 4.51
N GLN A 49 8.78 1.83 3.97
CA GLN A 49 9.02 1.94 2.53
C GLN A 49 10.35 1.29 2.16
N ALA A 50 10.33 0.44 1.13
CA ALA A 50 11.48 -0.18 0.50
C ALA A 50 11.62 0.35 -0.93
N MET A 51 12.83 0.31 -1.46
CA MET A 51 13.10 0.61 -2.86
C MET A 51 13.84 -0.55 -3.52
N PHE A 52 13.53 -0.78 -4.79
CA PHE A 52 14.29 -1.69 -5.64
C PHE A 52 14.47 -1.12 -7.04
N VAL A 53 15.59 -1.49 -7.65
CA VAL A 53 15.93 -1.09 -9.01
C VAL A 53 16.05 -2.34 -9.87
N VAL A 54 15.31 -2.41 -10.96
CA VAL A 54 15.44 -3.50 -11.93
C VAL A 54 16.50 -3.13 -12.95
N THR A 55 17.55 -3.92 -13.02
CA THR A 55 18.62 -3.79 -14.02
C THR A 55 18.61 -5.01 -14.94
N SER A 56 19.37 -5.01 -16.03
CA SER A 56 19.53 -6.17 -16.92
C SER A 56 20.31 -7.35 -16.30
N ALA A 57 20.99 -7.11 -15.18
CA ALA A 57 21.79 -8.11 -14.48
C ALA A 57 21.09 -8.67 -13.22
N GLY A 58 19.95 -8.11 -12.83
CA GLY A 58 19.25 -8.44 -11.60
C GLY A 58 18.48 -7.28 -10.98
N VAL A 59 17.78 -7.58 -9.89
CA VAL A 59 17.07 -6.59 -9.08
C VAL A 59 17.94 -6.19 -7.89
N ILE A 60 18.23 -4.90 -7.75
CA ILE A 60 18.96 -4.36 -6.61
C ILE A 60 17.94 -3.92 -5.56
N ALA A 61 17.82 -4.69 -4.48
CA ALA A 61 17.06 -4.30 -3.29
C ALA A 61 17.91 -3.34 -2.44
N THR A 62 17.52 -2.07 -2.34
CA THR A 62 18.32 -1.05 -1.64
C THR A 62 18.01 -0.95 -0.16
N ASP A 63 16.78 -1.28 0.24
CA ASP A 63 16.36 -1.33 1.65
C ASP A 63 15.27 -2.40 1.82
N PRO A 64 15.65 -3.67 2.04
CA PRO A 64 14.67 -4.74 2.15
C PRO A 64 13.90 -4.63 3.48
N ILE A 65 12.61 -4.28 3.40
CA ILE A 65 11.67 -4.45 4.52
C ILE A 65 11.54 -5.95 4.78
N GLY A 66 12.13 -6.42 5.87
CA GLY A 66 12.05 -7.84 6.26
C GLY A 66 12.46 -8.16 7.67
N TYR A 67 13.21 -7.27 8.33
CA TYR A 67 13.65 -7.50 9.70
C TYR A 67 12.44 -7.62 10.65
N GLY A 68 12.22 -8.83 11.17
CA GLY A 68 11.09 -9.17 12.05
C GLY A 68 9.71 -9.19 11.37
N ARG A 69 9.65 -9.18 10.03
CA ARG A 69 8.39 -9.12 9.25
C ARG A 69 8.43 -10.03 8.03
N PRO A 70 8.31 -11.36 8.21
CA PRO A 70 8.41 -12.31 7.11
C PRO A 70 7.31 -12.11 6.05
N GLU A 71 6.10 -11.67 6.42
CA GLU A 71 5.03 -11.45 5.42
C GLU A 71 5.36 -10.31 4.45
N ALA A 72 6.09 -9.29 4.93
CA ALA A 72 6.52 -8.18 4.09
C ALA A 72 7.57 -8.62 3.06
N VAL A 73 8.43 -9.57 3.43
CA VAL A 73 9.43 -10.17 2.52
C VAL A 73 8.74 -10.93 1.40
N THR A 74 7.76 -11.78 1.74
CA THR A 74 7.03 -12.56 0.73
C THR A 74 6.30 -11.65 -0.24
N ALA A 75 5.54 -10.67 0.26
CA ALA A 75 4.84 -9.70 -0.58
C ALA A 75 5.80 -8.91 -1.47
N TYR A 76 6.96 -8.49 -0.93
CA TYR A 76 7.98 -7.79 -1.69
C TYR A 76 8.56 -8.65 -2.82
N ILE A 77 8.91 -9.90 -2.55
CA ILE A 77 9.43 -10.82 -3.56
C ILE A 77 8.39 -11.09 -4.65
N ASP A 78 7.13 -11.26 -4.26
CA ASP A 78 6.04 -11.50 -5.22
C ASP A 78 5.79 -10.28 -6.12
N GLU A 79 5.86 -9.07 -5.57
CA GLU A 79 5.79 -7.83 -6.35
C GLU A 79 6.98 -7.68 -7.31
N VAL A 80 8.20 -8.00 -6.85
CA VAL A 80 9.38 -8.01 -7.71
C VAL A 80 9.25 -9.03 -8.85
N LYS A 81 8.71 -10.22 -8.57
CA LYS A 81 8.47 -11.28 -9.58
C LYS A 81 7.45 -10.87 -10.64
N LYS A 82 6.47 -10.03 -10.30
CA LYS A 82 5.52 -9.45 -11.28
C LYS A 82 6.22 -8.52 -12.26
N VAL A 83 7.26 -7.83 -11.81
CA VAL A 83 8.03 -6.89 -12.64
C VAL A 83 9.09 -7.62 -13.45
N THR A 84 9.77 -8.61 -12.86
CA THR A 84 10.89 -9.29 -13.52
C THR A 84 11.18 -10.69 -12.97
N THR A 85 11.62 -11.58 -13.84
CA THR A 85 12.10 -12.94 -13.49
C THR A 85 13.59 -12.97 -13.10
N GLN A 86 14.26 -11.82 -13.16
CA GLN A 86 15.69 -11.74 -12.89
C GLN A 86 16.04 -11.98 -11.40
N PRO A 87 17.25 -12.47 -11.11
CA PRO A 87 17.65 -12.75 -9.73
C PRO A 87 17.72 -11.46 -8.90
N ILE A 88 17.23 -11.53 -7.65
CA ILE A 88 17.33 -10.46 -6.67
C ILE A 88 18.74 -10.47 -6.07
N ARG A 89 19.50 -9.39 -6.28
CA ARG A 89 20.88 -9.20 -5.78
C ARG A 89 20.89 -8.11 -4.71
N ARG A 90 21.61 -8.36 -3.61
CA ARG A 90 21.84 -7.36 -2.55
C ARG A 90 23.23 -6.76 -2.64
N ARG A 91 23.36 -5.46 -2.36
CA ARG A 91 24.65 -4.77 -2.30
C ARG A 91 25.42 -5.29 -1.08
N ARG A 92 26.59 -5.92 -1.30
CA ARG A 92 27.46 -6.55 -0.27
C ARG A 92 27.89 -5.64 0.90
N SER A 93 27.65 -4.33 0.84
CA SER A 93 28.09 -3.38 1.87
C SER A 93 27.21 -3.35 3.13
N PHE A 94 26.08 -4.07 3.17
CA PHE A 94 25.09 -4.01 4.25
C PHE A 94 25.02 -5.32 5.08
N SER A 95 26.06 -6.15 5.03
CA SER A 95 26.04 -7.57 5.41
C SER A 95 26.33 -7.90 6.88
N ARG A 96 25.86 -7.10 7.85
CA ARG A 96 26.01 -7.46 9.27
C ARG A 96 24.69 -7.59 10.05
N TRP A 97 23.57 -7.18 9.49
CA TRP A 97 22.29 -7.15 10.21
C TRP A 97 21.16 -7.79 9.40
N THR A 98 21.30 -9.06 9.00
CA THR A 98 20.20 -9.83 8.37
C THR A 98 20.38 -11.34 8.57
N LEU A 99 20.64 -11.78 9.80
CA LEU A 99 20.14 -13.10 10.20
C LEU A 99 18.60 -12.99 10.23
N TYR A 100 17.87 -14.04 9.89
CA TYR A 100 16.40 -14.09 9.75
C TYR A 100 15.82 -13.62 8.40
N LEU A 101 16.40 -14.12 7.31
CA LEU A 101 15.66 -14.42 6.07
C LEU A 101 15.73 -15.91 5.81
#